data_AF-A0A9P1GU16-F1
#
_entry.id   AF-A0A9P1GU16-F1
#
_cell.length_a   1.000
_cell.length_b   1.000
_cell.length_c   1.000
_cell.angle_alpha   90.00
_cell.angle_beta   90.00
_cell.angle_gamma   90.00
#
_symmetry.space_group_name_H-M   'P 1'
#
loop_
_entity.id
_entity.type
_entity.pdbx_description
1 polymer ?
#
loop_
_entity_poly.entity_id
_entity_poly.type
_entity_poly.pdbx_seq_one_letter_code
_entity_poly.pdbx_strand_id
1 'polypeptide(L)'
;MPRHRWARNCRQHVAVMQDISHLQERISRTPSNTKVPEAILKEAQALLVTLYRRRDIIATHTVVDALCSYPGFDHEDLSIPDVDPKFILRGLVYATRASKRRPPRRFKLAVYKFWTELKRPPLRRAVLFQALAEEFERDSSGRTMHSFLATSHVRFGRYRTCKLLVLPVAEFYRAQDKADALALWLSRADEAGVPICASSPGRKFLKEADTEPNALDTAQETYTPEDACVMRFRDDIRRPLKKLKKHLDAAQLQTFSGMSEAARARDWQRVLYCYSDSLKSNVTISDACLRLALEAAVELEGIHSATALRLVKQARKESLDVETIMQTLLLARIDGIGDQQAATRSSASVGDAYRLIESLLSAVQPVYPHPSELVYNRAIRVCLQNSEFEQTIKLCMQLGEEHWNGDALFQVHNFASLLTVAVRSKDHALLQKLLEALPGRPYRGHPICKWSLRRARFWLEQMIAKTTSGEEKQKHSDALESLEAAYQNVMQARAQAHWHFKAKLRSIARETLAPKRNYESVETVYKASGPGHAAAIYERSLGEDTNLSLL
;
A
#
# COMPACT_ATOMS: atom_id res chain seq x y z
N MET A 1 43.44 -10.50 22.58
CA MET A 1 42.83 -9.37 23.32
C MET A 1 43.46 -9.30 24.71
N PRO A 2 44.21 -8.25 25.08
CA PRO A 2 45.11 -8.29 26.24
C PRO A 2 44.38 -8.05 27.57
N ARG A 3 44.66 -8.90 28.58
CA ARG A 3 44.06 -8.93 29.93
C ARG A 3 44.04 -7.57 30.67
N HIS A 4 44.98 -6.67 30.37
CA HIS A 4 45.03 -5.34 30.97
C HIS A 4 43.89 -4.40 30.54
N ARG A 5 43.36 -4.55 29.32
CA ARG A 5 42.23 -3.73 28.85
C ARG A 5 40.93 -4.10 29.55
N TRP A 6 40.78 -5.38 29.90
CA TRP A 6 39.62 -5.92 30.61
C TRP A 6 39.59 -5.45 32.07
N ALA A 7 40.72 -5.55 32.79
CA ALA A 7 40.82 -5.11 34.19
C ALA A 7 40.57 -3.60 34.38
N ARG A 8 41.05 -2.76 33.44
CA ARG A 8 40.81 -1.30 33.47
C ARG A 8 39.32 -0.97 33.22
N ASN A 9 38.67 -1.68 32.30
CA ASN A 9 37.24 -1.52 32.03
C ASN A 9 36.37 -1.97 33.21
N CYS A 10 36.74 -3.04 33.92
CA CYS A 10 36.03 -3.50 35.13
C CYS A 10 36.09 -2.46 36.26
N ARG A 11 37.27 -1.91 36.57
CA ARG A 11 37.41 -0.89 37.63
C ARG A 11 36.61 0.38 37.30
N GLN A 12 36.66 0.80 36.04
CA GLN A 12 35.90 1.97 35.58
C GLN A 12 34.39 1.74 35.63
N HIS A 13 33.91 0.53 35.31
CA HIS A 13 32.48 0.19 35.41
C HIS A 13 32.01 0.16 36.87
N VAL A 14 32.81 -0.42 37.78
CA VAL A 14 32.50 -0.42 39.22
C VAL A 14 32.37 1.01 39.77
N ALA A 15 33.29 1.91 39.41
CA ALA A 15 33.22 3.32 39.83
C ALA A 15 31.92 4.00 39.36
N VAL A 16 31.53 3.81 38.10
CA VAL A 16 30.29 4.40 37.58
C VAL A 16 29.04 3.81 38.24
N MET A 17 29.04 2.52 38.57
CA MET A 17 27.92 1.91 39.30
C MET A 17 27.84 2.45 40.74
N GLN A 18 28.97 2.71 41.39
CA GLN A 18 29.00 3.38 42.71
C GLN A 18 28.44 4.80 42.63
N ASP A 19 28.82 5.57 41.61
CA ASP A 19 28.30 6.92 41.40
C ASP A 19 26.77 6.92 41.18
N ILE A 20 26.25 5.94 40.42
CA ILE A 20 24.81 5.76 40.22
C ILE A 20 24.11 5.41 41.53
N SER A 21 24.67 4.51 42.33
CA SER A 21 24.12 4.16 43.65
C SER A 21 24.11 5.37 44.60
N HIS A 22 25.18 6.17 44.61
CA HIS A 22 25.25 7.40 45.40
C HIS A 22 24.21 8.43 44.96
N LEU A 23 24.03 8.63 43.64
CA LEU A 23 22.96 9.47 43.11
C LEU A 23 21.58 8.99 43.58
N GLN A 24 21.30 7.68 43.51
CA GLN A 24 20.03 7.11 43.95
C GLN A 24 19.78 7.31 45.45
N GLU A 25 20.81 7.12 46.28
CA GLU A 25 20.75 7.33 47.73
C GLU A 25 20.49 8.82 48.07
N ARG A 26 21.09 9.74 47.33
CA ARG A 26 20.82 11.18 47.50
C ARG A 26 19.40 11.54 47.09
N ILE A 27 18.92 10.98 45.98
CA ILE A 27 17.54 11.18 45.52
C ILE A 27 16.55 10.67 46.55
N SER A 28 16.79 9.51 47.17
CA SER A 28 15.90 8.94 48.18
C SER A 28 15.89 9.71 49.50
N ARG A 29 17.00 10.35 49.87
CA ARG A 29 17.14 11.20 51.08
C ARG A 29 16.61 12.63 50.90
N THR A 30 16.46 13.10 49.67
CA THR A 30 16.00 14.45 49.40
C THR A 30 14.47 14.50 49.52
N PRO A 31 13.88 15.43 50.30
CA PRO A 31 12.44 15.56 50.39
C PRO A 31 11.83 15.80 49.00
N SER A 32 10.67 15.20 48.74
CA SER A 32 10.00 15.22 47.44
C SER A 32 9.48 16.61 47.09
N ASN A 33 10.39 17.51 46.73
CA ASN A 33 10.06 18.80 46.15
C ASN A 33 9.53 18.61 44.73
N THR A 34 8.71 19.55 44.28
CA THR A 34 8.10 19.51 42.95
C THR A 34 9.17 19.60 41.86
N LYS A 35 10.34 20.21 42.09
CA LYS A 35 11.44 20.32 41.11
C LYS A 35 12.67 19.51 41.54
N VAL A 36 13.42 18.99 40.56
CA VAL A 36 14.72 18.34 40.80
C VAL A 36 15.71 19.40 41.29
N PRO A 37 16.41 19.19 42.42
CA PRO A 37 17.47 20.10 42.83
C PRO A 37 18.56 20.20 41.77
N GLU A 38 19.02 21.43 41.48
CA GLU A 38 19.99 21.69 40.40
C GLU A 38 21.29 20.89 40.57
N ALA A 39 21.77 20.70 41.80
CA ALA A 39 22.95 19.88 42.09
C ALA A 39 22.77 18.40 41.69
N ILE A 40 21.59 17.83 41.94
CA ILE A 40 21.26 16.45 41.56
C ILE A 40 21.12 16.33 40.05
N LEU A 41 20.49 17.33 39.42
CA LEU A 41 20.32 17.36 37.96
C LEU A 41 21.68 17.43 37.26
N LYS A 42 22.58 18.33 37.69
CA LYS A 42 23.94 18.47 37.12
C LYS A 42 24.76 17.19 37.27
N GLU A 43 24.69 16.53 38.42
CA GLU A 43 25.36 15.26 38.68
C GLU A 43 24.82 14.15 37.75
N ALA A 44 23.49 14.03 37.65
CA ALA A 44 22.88 13.05 36.75
C ALA A 44 23.21 13.33 35.28
N GLN A 45 23.26 14.59 34.85
CA GLN A 45 23.67 14.97 33.50
C GLN A 45 25.14 14.59 33.23
N ALA A 46 26.04 14.84 34.18
CA ALA A 46 27.46 14.44 34.07
C ALA A 46 27.62 12.91 33.97
N LEU A 47 26.82 12.15 34.74
CA LEU A 47 26.76 10.70 34.62
C LEU A 47 26.26 10.26 33.25
N LEU A 48 25.18 10.87 32.73
CA LEU A 48 24.65 10.54 31.41
C LEU A 48 25.66 10.81 30.28
N VAL A 49 26.49 11.86 30.38
CA VAL A 49 27.62 12.09 29.44
C VAL A 49 28.64 10.96 29.52
N THR A 50 29.00 10.53 30.73
CA THR A 50 29.95 9.44 30.96
C THR A 50 29.42 8.12 30.40
N LEU A 51 28.14 7.83 30.64
CA LEU A 51 27.45 6.65 30.16
C LEU A 51 27.30 6.65 28.64
N TYR A 52 27.05 7.81 28.03
CA TYR A 52 27.02 7.98 26.58
C TYR A 52 28.35 7.63 25.93
N ARG A 53 29.48 8.14 26.46
CA ARG A 53 30.82 7.81 25.96
C ARG A 53 31.12 6.30 26.05
N ARG A 54 30.51 5.62 27.02
CA ARG A 54 30.65 4.18 27.24
C ARG A 54 29.60 3.32 26.54
N ARG A 55 28.59 3.95 25.92
CA ARG A 55 27.41 3.29 25.31
C ARG A 55 26.64 2.39 26.28
N ASP A 56 26.60 2.73 27.57
CA ASP A 56 25.95 1.92 28.62
C ASP A 56 24.47 2.31 28.80
N ILE A 57 23.60 1.66 28.02
CA ILE A 57 22.15 1.93 28.00
C ILE A 57 21.47 1.46 29.30
N ILE A 58 21.96 0.39 29.92
CA ILE A 58 21.36 -0.18 31.14
C ILE A 58 21.56 0.79 32.31
N ALA A 59 22.78 1.28 32.50
CA ALA A 59 23.07 2.28 33.51
C ALA A 59 22.35 3.61 33.24
N THR A 60 22.18 3.98 31.96
CA THR A 60 21.42 5.16 31.55
C THR A 60 19.95 5.05 31.97
N HIS A 61 19.34 3.88 31.78
CA HIS A 61 17.99 3.59 32.26
C HIS A 61 17.89 3.80 33.78
N THR A 62 18.83 3.28 34.55
CA THR A 62 18.86 3.40 36.02
C THR A 62 18.91 4.86 36.50
N VAL A 63 19.74 5.70 35.87
CA VAL A 63 19.86 7.14 36.20
C VAL A 63 18.54 7.86 35.90
N VAL A 64 17.97 7.62 34.72
CA VAL A 64 16.73 8.27 34.28
C VAL A 64 15.54 7.82 35.15
N ASP A 65 15.49 6.56 35.56
CA ASP A 65 14.45 6.02 36.43
C ASP A 65 14.50 6.67 37.82
N ALA A 66 15.70 6.90 38.34
CA ALA A 66 15.90 7.63 39.59
C ALA A 66 15.39 9.08 39.50
N LEU A 67 15.69 9.80 38.41
CA LEU A 67 15.21 11.16 38.18
C LEU A 67 13.68 11.24 38.03
N CYS A 68 13.05 10.21 37.47
CA CYS A 68 11.59 10.14 37.32
C CYS A 68 10.83 10.16 38.65
N SER A 69 11.50 9.99 39.79
CA SER A 69 10.92 10.13 41.12
C SER A 69 10.47 11.56 41.46
N TYR A 70 11.07 12.60 40.87
CA TYR A 70 10.73 14.01 41.15
C TYR A 70 9.59 14.53 40.28
N PRO A 71 8.41 14.92 40.77
CA PRO A 71 7.20 15.27 39.99
C PRO A 71 7.36 16.31 38.88
N GLY A 72 8.35 17.21 38.95
CA GLY A 72 8.61 18.26 37.96
C GLY A 72 9.79 17.99 37.04
N PHE A 73 10.48 16.85 37.16
CA PHE A 73 11.43 16.39 36.14
C PHE A 73 10.75 16.24 34.78
N ASP A 74 11.31 16.87 33.75
CA ASP A 74 10.75 16.83 32.41
C ASP A 74 11.79 16.47 31.32
N HIS A 75 11.36 16.52 30.06
CA HIS A 75 12.18 16.16 28.92
C HIS A 75 13.23 17.23 28.54
N GLU A 76 13.08 18.46 29.00
CA GLU A 76 14.02 19.57 28.78
C GLU A 76 15.25 19.39 29.66
N ASP A 77 15.05 18.89 30.89
CA ASP A 77 16.11 18.49 31.83
C ASP A 77 17.06 17.41 31.24
N LEU A 78 16.59 16.68 30.22
CA LEU A 78 17.33 15.67 29.46
C LEU A 78 17.97 16.20 28.18
N SER A 79 18.03 17.51 27.99
CA SER A 79 18.69 18.15 26.85
C SER A 79 20.14 18.49 27.20
N ILE A 80 20.97 17.45 27.22
CA ILE A 80 22.37 17.54 27.60
C ILE A 80 23.22 17.87 26.36
N PRO A 81 24.06 18.93 26.40
CA PRO A 81 25.06 19.17 25.37
C PRO A 81 25.94 17.93 25.16
N ASP A 82 26.32 17.65 23.91
CA ASP A 82 27.22 16.55 23.53
C ASP A 82 26.72 15.11 23.75
N VAL A 83 25.47 14.92 24.20
CA VAL A 83 24.84 13.59 24.27
C VAL A 83 23.84 13.44 23.13
N ASP A 84 23.97 12.38 22.33
CA ASP A 84 23.00 12.08 21.27
C ASP A 84 21.63 11.83 21.92
N PRO A 85 20.59 12.62 21.58
CA PRO A 85 19.23 12.42 22.09
C PRO A 85 18.68 10.99 21.89
N LYS A 86 19.20 10.26 20.89
CA LYS A 86 18.85 8.84 20.67
C LYS A 86 19.31 7.94 21.81
N PHE A 87 20.47 8.24 22.39
CA PHE A 87 21.01 7.46 23.50
C PHE A 87 20.12 7.60 24.74
N ILE A 88 19.71 8.84 25.03
CA ILE A 88 18.75 9.14 26.11
C ILE A 88 17.39 8.52 25.82
N LEU A 89 16.89 8.60 24.57
CA LEU A 89 15.64 7.96 24.17
C LEU A 89 15.70 6.43 24.35
N ARG A 90 16.82 5.79 23.99
CA ARG A 90 17.04 4.37 24.25
C ARG A 90 16.99 4.07 25.74
N GLY A 91 17.69 4.82 26.58
CA GLY A 91 17.61 4.64 28.05
C GLY A 91 16.20 4.83 28.62
N LEU A 92 15.42 5.76 28.07
CA LEU A 92 14.02 5.99 28.45
C LEU A 92 13.08 4.86 28.03
N VAL A 93 13.29 4.29 26.84
CA VAL A 93 12.44 3.21 26.30
C VAL A 93 12.91 1.83 26.80
N TYR A 94 14.18 1.69 27.18
CA TYR A 94 14.76 0.42 27.62
C TYR A 94 13.98 -0.20 28.76
N ALA A 95 13.52 -1.44 28.55
CA ALA A 95 12.74 -2.18 29.53
C ALA A 95 13.60 -3.29 30.15
N THR A 96 13.98 -3.15 31.41
CA THR A 96 14.49 -4.28 32.19
C THR A 96 13.30 -5.14 32.64
N ARG A 97 13.46 -6.47 32.61
CA ARG A 97 12.41 -7.45 33.01
C ARG A 97 11.88 -7.24 34.44
N ALA A 98 12.51 -6.40 35.27
CA ALA A 98 12.27 -6.28 36.70
C ALA A 98 11.34 -5.12 37.13
N SER A 99 11.13 -4.08 36.31
CA SER A 99 10.38 -2.88 36.74
C SER A 99 8.86 -3.03 36.50
N LYS A 100 8.13 -3.58 37.48
CA LYS A 100 6.66 -3.68 37.47
C LYS A 100 5.95 -2.40 37.95
N ARG A 101 6.66 -1.40 38.46
CA ARG A 101 6.07 -0.22 39.10
C ARG A 101 6.70 1.06 38.54
N ARG A 102 5.85 1.92 37.98
CA ARG A 102 6.09 3.29 37.44
C ARG A 102 6.45 3.50 35.94
N PRO A 103 5.81 2.80 34.97
CA PRO A 103 5.98 3.09 33.55
C PRO A 103 5.41 4.41 32.97
N PRO A 104 4.31 5.04 33.45
CA PRO A 104 3.60 6.06 32.66
C PRO A 104 4.43 7.31 32.36
N ARG A 105 5.21 7.75 33.35
CA ARG A 105 5.93 9.01 33.27
C ARG A 105 7.17 8.92 32.40
N ARG A 106 7.90 7.81 32.50
CA ARG A 106 9.04 7.52 31.65
C ARG A 106 8.65 7.50 30.17
N PHE A 107 7.52 6.85 29.85
CA PHE A 107 6.98 6.87 28.49
C PHE A 107 6.53 8.26 28.06
N LYS A 108 5.91 9.02 28.96
CA LYS A 108 5.57 10.43 28.71
C LYS A 108 6.83 11.23 28.33
N LEU A 109 7.92 11.11 29.09
CA LEU A 109 9.21 11.77 28.79
C LEU A 109 9.82 11.30 27.47
N ALA A 110 9.83 9.99 27.22
CA ALA A 110 10.31 9.39 25.97
C ALA A 110 9.56 9.96 24.76
N VAL A 111 8.23 10.03 24.88
CA VAL A 111 7.34 10.60 23.87
C VAL A 111 7.68 12.08 23.66
N TYR A 112 7.70 12.92 24.70
CA TYR A 112 8.03 14.33 24.52
C TYR A 112 9.43 14.55 23.93
N LYS A 113 10.45 13.83 24.42
CA LYS A 113 11.80 13.91 23.86
C LYS A 113 11.81 13.53 22.39
N PHE A 114 11.18 12.41 22.04
CA PHE A 114 11.05 11.97 20.66
C PHE A 114 10.42 13.04 19.76
N TRP A 115 9.28 13.61 20.16
CA TRP A 115 8.57 14.60 19.36
C TRP A 115 9.30 15.95 19.27
N THR A 116 10.05 16.34 20.30
CA THR A 116 10.91 17.52 20.26
C THR A 116 12.08 17.32 19.30
N GLU A 117 12.71 16.15 19.31
CA GLU A 117 13.78 15.81 18.37
C GLU A 117 13.28 15.61 16.94
N LEU A 118 12.04 15.14 16.77
CA LEU A 118 11.42 14.98 15.45
C LEU A 118 11.31 16.32 14.70
N LYS A 119 11.23 17.45 15.40
CA LYS A 119 11.19 18.78 14.77
C LYS A 119 12.53 19.19 14.14
N ARG A 120 13.63 18.52 14.47
CA ARG A 120 14.98 18.78 13.93
C ARG A 120 15.15 18.25 12.48
N PRO A 121 16.29 18.50 11.80
CA PRO A 121 16.46 18.23 10.37
C PRO A 121 16.25 16.76 9.94
N PRO A 122 15.92 16.50 8.66
CA PRO A 122 15.48 15.20 8.14
C PRO A 122 16.44 14.04 8.45
N LEU A 123 17.75 14.27 8.33
CA LEU A 123 18.77 13.24 8.55
C LEU A 123 18.75 12.69 9.98
N ARG A 124 18.42 13.54 10.97
CA ARG A 124 18.30 13.11 12.38
C ARG A 124 17.03 12.32 12.63
N ARG A 125 15.97 12.54 11.84
CA ARG A 125 14.69 11.82 11.98
C ARG A 125 14.82 10.36 11.59
N ALA A 126 15.44 10.06 10.45
CA ALA A 126 15.62 8.69 9.98
C ALA A 126 16.34 7.81 11.01
N VAL A 127 17.43 8.34 11.59
CA VAL A 127 18.21 7.62 12.61
C VAL A 127 17.45 7.48 13.94
N LEU A 128 16.56 8.44 14.26
CA LEU A 128 15.68 8.35 15.44
C LEU A 128 14.60 7.26 15.26
N PHE A 129 13.99 7.18 14.08
CA PHE A 129 13.04 6.12 13.73
C PHE A 129 13.68 4.74 13.73
N GLN A 130 14.87 4.61 13.15
CA GLN A 130 15.65 3.39 13.21
C GLN A 130 15.93 2.96 14.65
N ALA A 131 16.33 3.90 15.52
CA ALA A 131 16.62 3.59 16.91
C ALA A 131 15.39 3.11 17.69
N LEU A 132 14.21 3.66 17.40
CA LEU A 132 12.95 3.18 17.96
C LEU A 132 12.55 1.82 17.42
N ALA A 133 12.70 1.60 16.11
CA ALA A 133 12.42 0.31 15.48
C ALA A 133 13.26 -0.81 16.12
N GLU A 134 14.58 -0.60 16.22
CA GLU A 134 15.49 -1.55 16.87
C GLU A 134 15.12 -1.84 18.33
N GLU A 135 14.64 -0.84 19.08
CA GLU A 135 14.25 -1.02 20.48
C GLU A 135 12.91 -1.78 20.61
N PHE A 136 11.95 -1.51 19.72
CA PHE A 136 10.67 -2.21 19.73
C PHE A 136 10.77 -3.65 19.19
N GLU A 137 11.72 -3.91 18.30
CA GLU A 137 12.08 -5.27 17.87
C GLU A 137 12.63 -6.09 19.05
N ARG A 138 13.39 -5.47 19.95
CA ARG A 138 13.88 -6.12 21.19
C ARG A 138 12.80 -6.30 22.26
N ASP A 139 11.72 -5.52 22.23
CA ASP A 139 10.59 -5.64 23.14
C ASP A 139 9.72 -6.86 22.79
N SER A 140 10.19 -8.03 23.20
CA SER A 140 9.44 -9.31 23.11
C SER A 140 8.07 -9.25 23.80
N SER A 141 7.91 -8.42 24.84
CA SER A 141 6.67 -8.32 25.61
C SER A 141 5.60 -7.42 24.97
N GLY A 142 6.01 -6.51 24.08
CA GLY A 142 5.15 -5.50 23.45
C GLY A 142 4.62 -4.40 24.36
N ARG A 143 4.88 -4.48 25.66
CA ARG A 143 4.35 -3.53 26.66
C ARG A 143 4.97 -2.15 26.49
N THR A 144 6.26 -2.09 26.15
CA THR A 144 7.01 -0.86 25.99
C THR A 144 6.52 -0.12 24.76
N MET A 145 6.40 -0.84 23.65
CA MET A 145 5.83 -0.33 22.42
C MET A 145 4.39 0.17 22.62
N HIS A 146 3.52 -0.67 23.19
CA HIS A 146 2.12 -0.32 23.40
C HIS A 146 1.97 0.93 24.27
N SER A 147 2.72 1.01 25.37
CA SER A 147 2.69 2.18 26.27
C SER A 147 3.19 3.45 25.58
N PHE A 148 4.24 3.35 24.76
CA PHE A 148 4.77 4.49 24.00
C PHE A 148 3.76 5.00 22.96
N LEU A 149 3.11 4.09 22.23
CA LEU A 149 2.10 4.42 21.22
C LEU A 149 0.82 4.96 21.85
N ALA A 150 0.30 4.34 22.90
CA ALA A 150 -0.87 4.83 23.62
C ALA A 150 -0.63 6.23 24.20
N THR A 151 0.55 6.46 24.79
CA THR A 151 0.93 7.78 25.32
C THR A 151 1.06 8.82 24.19
N SER A 152 1.67 8.44 23.07
CA SER A 152 1.76 9.30 21.87
C SER A 152 0.39 9.63 21.30
N HIS A 153 -0.52 8.66 21.25
CA HIS A 153 -1.89 8.84 20.80
C HIS A 153 -2.63 9.84 21.68
N VAL A 154 -2.62 9.63 23.00
CA VAL A 154 -3.30 10.51 23.95
C VAL A 154 -2.78 11.93 23.83
N ARG A 155 -1.47 12.11 23.62
CA ARG A 155 -0.85 13.44 23.61
C ARG A 155 -0.97 14.19 22.29
N PHE A 156 -0.83 13.52 21.14
CA PHE A 156 -0.74 14.18 19.84
C PHE A 156 -1.90 13.86 18.89
N GLY A 157 -2.81 12.99 19.31
CA GLY A 157 -3.97 12.56 18.53
C GLY A 157 -3.64 11.43 17.55
N ARG A 158 -4.66 10.59 17.28
CA ARG A 158 -4.58 9.38 16.45
C ARG A 158 -3.88 9.61 15.11
N TYR A 159 -4.27 10.69 14.44
CA TYR A 159 -3.79 11.02 13.12
C TYR A 159 -2.28 11.34 13.10
N ARG A 160 -1.80 12.17 14.03
CA ARG A 160 -0.37 12.54 14.08
C ARG A 160 0.49 11.35 14.48
N THR A 161 0.05 10.56 15.47
CA THR A 161 0.75 9.34 15.87
C THR A 161 0.85 8.36 14.72
N CYS A 162 -0.23 8.14 13.96
CA CYS A 162 -0.16 7.26 12.80
C CYS A 162 0.79 7.81 11.73
N LYS A 163 0.60 9.06 11.30
CA LYS A 163 1.32 9.66 10.17
C LYS A 163 2.81 9.84 10.43
N LEU A 164 3.19 10.24 11.64
CA LEU A 164 4.55 10.69 11.94
C LEU A 164 5.35 9.69 12.78
N LEU A 165 4.75 8.58 13.20
CA LEU A 165 5.45 7.55 13.98
C LEU A 165 5.16 6.15 13.45
N VAL A 166 3.89 5.76 13.33
CA VAL A 166 3.56 4.39 12.90
C VAL A 166 3.99 4.12 11.47
N LEU A 167 3.71 5.04 10.54
CA LEU A 167 4.08 4.87 9.14
C LEU A 167 5.59 4.89 8.88
N PRO A 168 6.37 5.87 9.37
CA PRO A 168 7.81 5.87 9.11
C PRO A 168 8.54 4.63 9.65
N VAL A 169 8.11 4.10 10.80
CA VAL A 169 8.68 2.85 11.35
C VAL A 169 8.24 1.63 10.54
N ALA A 170 7.01 1.61 10.03
CA ALA A 170 6.53 0.54 9.16
C ALA A 170 7.25 0.55 7.79
N GLU A 171 7.47 1.73 7.21
CA GLU A 171 8.30 1.92 6.01
C GLU A 171 9.74 1.46 6.24
N PHE A 172 10.30 1.74 7.41
CA PHE A 172 11.63 1.27 7.79
C PHE A 172 11.70 -0.27 7.82
N TYR A 173 10.76 -0.96 8.48
CA TYR A 173 10.74 -2.42 8.49
C TYR A 173 10.55 -3.01 7.09
N ARG A 174 9.71 -2.39 6.25
CA ARG A 174 9.51 -2.79 4.86
C ARG A 174 10.80 -2.63 4.03
N ALA A 175 11.48 -1.49 4.15
CA ALA A 175 12.73 -1.23 3.43
C ALA A 175 13.87 -2.20 3.82
N GLN A 176 13.79 -2.81 5.00
CA GLN A 176 14.73 -3.84 5.48
C GLN A 176 14.24 -5.27 5.27
N ASP A 177 13.12 -5.47 4.58
CA ASP A 177 12.50 -6.79 4.34
C ASP A 177 12.21 -7.59 5.62
N LYS A 178 11.85 -6.89 6.71
CA LYS A 178 11.51 -7.49 8.00
C LYS A 178 10.00 -7.72 8.14
N ALA A 179 9.46 -8.65 7.36
CA ALA A 179 8.02 -8.91 7.30
C ALA A 179 7.39 -9.23 8.67
N ASP A 180 8.03 -10.08 9.49
CA ASP A 180 7.51 -10.46 10.81
C ASP A 180 7.49 -9.27 11.78
N ALA A 181 8.54 -8.45 11.78
CA ALA A 181 8.63 -7.26 12.61
C ALA A 181 7.58 -6.21 12.18
N LEU A 182 7.35 -6.07 10.87
CA LEU A 182 6.30 -5.22 10.32
C LEU A 182 4.90 -5.68 10.75
N ALA A 183 4.59 -6.97 10.62
CA ALA A 183 3.28 -7.51 11.03
C ALA A 183 3.04 -7.30 12.53
N LEU A 184 4.04 -7.59 13.37
CA LEU A 184 3.98 -7.39 14.80
C LEU A 184 3.83 -5.90 15.17
N TRP A 185 4.53 -5.01 14.45
CA TRP A 185 4.43 -3.56 14.61
C TRP A 185 3.02 -3.04 14.33
N LEU A 186 2.41 -3.47 13.22
CA LEU A 186 1.07 -3.03 12.85
C LEU A 186 0.02 -3.56 13.83
N SER A 187 0.13 -4.81 14.28
CA SER A 187 -0.78 -5.40 15.28
C SER A 187 -0.77 -4.61 16.60
N ARG A 188 0.43 -4.37 17.15
CA ARG A 188 0.59 -3.67 18.42
C ARG A 188 0.18 -2.19 18.35
N ALA A 189 0.33 -1.56 17.18
CA ALA A 189 -0.16 -0.21 16.97
C ALA A 189 -1.69 -0.12 16.97
N ASP A 190 -2.37 -1.12 16.40
CA ASP A 190 -3.83 -1.21 16.46
C ASP A 190 -4.33 -1.48 17.90
N GLU A 191 -3.66 -2.39 18.63
CA GLU A 191 -3.93 -2.65 20.05
C GLU A 191 -3.78 -1.38 20.90
N ALA A 192 -2.77 -0.55 20.61
CA ALA A 192 -2.55 0.74 21.30
C ALA A 192 -3.58 1.83 20.93
N GLY A 193 -4.60 1.49 20.12
CA GLY A 193 -5.66 2.40 19.72
C GLY A 193 -5.20 3.46 18.71
N VAL A 194 -4.12 3.20 17.96
CA VAL A 194 -3.70 4.01 16.81
C VAL A 194 -4.28 3.36 15.56
N PRO A 195 -5.44 3.81 15.06
CA PRO A 195 -6.15 3.08 14.02
C PRO A 195 -5.47 3.33 12.67
N ILE A 196 -4.52 2.46 12.32
CA ILE A 196 -3.81 2.50 11.04
C ILE A 196 -4.85 2.47 9.89
N CYS A 197 -5.86 1.61 10.01
CA CYS A 197 -6.94 1.46 9.03
C CYS A 197 -7.95 2.64 9.01
N ALA A 198 -7.99 3.50 10.03
CA ALA A 198 -8.92 4.64 10.07
C ALA A 198 -8.27 5.98 9.67
N SER A 199 -6.94 6.07 9.68
CA SER A 199 -6.24 7.27 9.20
C SER A 199 -6.09 7.23 7.68
N SER A 200 -6.26 8.37 7.00
CA SER A 200 -6.04 8.45 5.54
C SER A 200 -4.64 7.98 5.13
N PRO A 201 -3.55 8.37 5.84
CA PRO A 201 -2.20 7.89 5.55
C PRO A 201 -2.03 6.39 5.81
N GLY A 202 -2.59 5.85 6.90
CA GLY A 202 -2.49 4.43 7.22
C GLY A 202 -3.28 3.55 6.25
N ARG A 203 -4.43 4.03 5.77
CA ARG A 203 -5.14 3.42 4.63
C ARG A 203 -4.32 3.50 3.35
N LYS A 204 -3.62 4.61 3.09
CA LYS A 204 -2.76 4.74 1.91
C LYS A 204 -1.59 3.76 1.96
N PHE A 205 -0.91 3.64 3.11
CA PHE A 205 0.21 2.71 3.31
C PHE A 205 -0.20 1.23 3.26
N LEU A 206 -1.35 0.88 3.84
CA LEU A 206 -1.93 -0.48 3.74
C LEU A 206 -2.43 -0.75 2.33
N LYS A 207 -3.02 0.25 1.66
CA LYS A 207 -3.42 0.14 0.26
C LYS A 207 -2.19 0.07 -0.66
N GLU A 208 -1.11 0.78 -0.39
CA GLU A 208 0.18 0.64 -1.09
C GLU A 208 0.84 -0.73 -0.80
N ALA A 209 0.55 -1.36 0.36
CA ALA A 209 0.98 -2.72 0.67
C ALA A 209 0.18 -3.79 -0.08
N ASP A 210 -1.13 -3.57 -0.22
CA ASP A 210 -2.05 -4.46 -0.94
C ASP A 210 -2.06 -4.16 -2.46
N THR A 211 -1.56 -2.99 -2.85
CA THR A 211 -1.47 -2.52 -4.24
C THR A 211 -0.22 -1.66 -4.45
N GLU A 212 0.87 -2.29 -4.88
CA GLU A 212 1.81 -1.65 -5.80
C GLU A 212 1.66 -2.31 -7.18
N PRO A 213 1.64 -1.57 -8.30
CA PRO A 213 1.32 -0.15 -8.50
C PRO A 213 0.22 0.00 -9.57
N ASN A 214 -0.98 0.49 -9.23
CA ASN A 214 -1.96 0.92 -10.24
C ASN A 214 -3.07 1.80 -9.65
N ALA A 215 -2.73 2.85 -8.91
CA ALA A 215 -3.70 3.92 -8.63
C ALA A 215 -3.02 5.11 -7.93
N LEU A 216 -2.33 5.97 -8.69
CA LEU A 216 -2.10 7.37 -8.34
C LEU A 216 -1.64 8.13 -9.59
N ASP A 217 -2.52 8.28 -10.57
CA ASP A 217 -2.41 9.40 -11.51
C ASP A 217 -3.02 10.62 -10.82
N THR A 218 -2.19 11.30 -10.02
CA THR A 218 -2.49 12.68 -9.64
C THR A 218 -1.17 13.38 -9.34
N ALA A 219 -0.80 14.20 -10.32
CA ALA A 219 0.33 15.14 -10.42
C ALA A 219 1.32 14.69 -11.49
N GLN A 220 1.11 15.13 -12.73
CA GLN A 220 2.20 15.30 -13.66
C GLN A 220 2.21 16.71 -14.20
N GLU A 221 3.43 17.21 -14.24
CA GLU A 221 3.89 18.48 -14.76
C GLU A 221 3.50 18.65 -16.23
N THR A 222 3.51 19.91 -16.67
CA THR A 222 3.20 20.35 -18.04
C THR A 222 4.12 19.70 -19.08
N TYR A 223 3.67 18.59 -19.66
CA TYR A 223 4.18 18.02 -20.93
C TYR A 223 3.06 18.06 -21.97
N THR A 224 3.41 17.99 -23.25
CA THR A 224 2.41 17.84 -24.30
C THR A 224 1.73 16.45 -24.20
N PRO A 225 0.44 16.31 -24.57
CA PRO A 225 -0.29 15.05 -24.41
C PRO A 225 0.37 13.86 -25.14
N GLU A 226 0.91 14.08 -26.33
CA GLU A 226 1.51 13.03 -27.17
C GLU A 226 2.80 12.46 -26.56
N ASP A 227 3.63 13.31 -25.93
CA ASP A 227 4.88 12.88 -25.29
C ASP A 227 4.63 12.01 -24.04
N ALA A 228 3.52 12.24 -23.33
CA ALA A 228 3.20 11.54 -22.09
C ALA A 228 2.84 10.05 -22.30
N CYS A 229 2.19 9.72 -23.41
CA CYS A 229 1.84 8.34 -23.76
C CYS A 229 3.06 7.53 -24.23
N VAL A 230 3.89 8.13 -25.07
CA VAL A 230 5.14 7.50 -25.56
C VAL A 230 6.10 7.23 -24.39
N MET A 231 6.25 8.19 -23.48
CA MET A 231 7.09 8.04 -22.28
C MET A 231 6.60 6.92 -21.35
N ARG A 232 5.29 6.85 -21.08
CA ARG A 232 4.71 5.78 -20.25
C ARG A 232 4.88 4.40 -20.88
N PHE A 233 4.61 4.29 -22.18
CA PHE A 233 4.85 3.06 -22.94
C PHE A 233 6.31 2.60 -22.85
N ARG A 234 7.25 3.53 -23.03
CA ARG A 234 8.67 3.25 -22.94
C ARG A 234 9.07 2.69 -21.58
N ASP A 235 8.58 3.31 -20.51
CA ASP A 235 8.90 2.88 -19.15
C ASP A 235 8.33 1.49 -18.85
N ASP A 236 7.11 1.21 -19.30
CA ASP A 236 6.46 -0.10 -19.14
C ASP A 236 7.14 -1.20 -19.97
N ILE A 237 7.55 -0.91 -21.20
CA ILE A 237 8.33 -1.83 -22.04
C ILE A 237 9.72 -2.09 -21.46
N ARG A 238 10.37 -1.09 -20.84
CA ARG A 238 11.73 -1.22 -20.29
C ARG A 238 11.78 -1.87 -18.91
N ARG A 239 10.76 -1.71 -18.07
CA ARG A 239 10.71 -2.23 -16.69
C ARG A 239 11.09 -3.72 -16.58
N PRO A 240 10.61 -4.64 -17.43
CA PRO A 240 10.96 -6.06 -17.33
C PRO A 240 12.34 -6.42 -17.91
N LEU A 241 12.99 -5.55 -18.70
CA LEU A 241 14.24 -5.89 -19.42
C LEU A 241 15.38 -6.35 -18.51
N LYS A 242 15.47 -5.83 -17.28
CA LYS A 242 16.50 -6.24 -16.31
C LYS A 242 16.36 -7.71 -15.88
N LYS A 243 15.12 -8.22 -15.80
CA LYS A 243 14.85 -9.63 -15.48
C LYS A 243 15.07 -10.51 -16.71
N LEU A 244 14.59 -10.06 -17.86
CA LEU A 244 14.64 -10.80 -19.12
C LEU A 244 16.05 -11.01 -19.66
N LYS A 245 16.97 -10.05 -19.44
CA LYS A 245 18.39 -10.19 -19.84
C LYS A 245 19.05 -11.46 -19.29
N LYS A 246 18.59 -11.99 -18.15
CA LYS A 246 19.15 -13.19 -17.52
C LYS A 246 18.84 -14.50 -18.25
N HIS A 247 17.88 -14.47 -19.17
CA HIS A 247 17.38 -15.64 -19.89
C HIS A 247 17.78 -15.66 -21.37
N LEU A 248 18.68 -14.75 -21.79
CA LEU A 248 19.16 -14.67 -23.17
C LEU A 248 20.30 -15.68 -23.40
N ASP A 249 20.27 -16.37 -24.53
CA ASP A 249 21.44 -17.10 -25.02
C ASP A 249 22.53 -16.16 -25.54
N ALA A 250 23.69 -16.70 -25.92
CA ALA A 250 24.84 -15.90 -26.34
C ALA A 250 24.57 -15.06 -27.61
N ALA A 251 23.85 -15.61 -28.59
CA ALA A 251 23.53 -14.90 -29.83
C ALA A 251 22.49 -13.81 -29.58
N GLN A 252 21.45 -14.11 -28.81
CA GLN A 252 20.43 -13.17 -28.38
C GLN A 252 21.02 -12.04 -27.54
N LEU A 253 21.97 -12.33 -26.65
CA LEU A 253 22.64 -11.34 -25.82
C LEU A 253 23.49 -10.39 -26.66
N GLN A 254 24.14 -10.89 -27.71
CA GLN A 254 24.90 -10.07 -28.66
C GLN A 254 23.98 -9.11 -29.43
N THR A 255 22.89 -9.63 -30.02
CA THR A 255 21.87 -8.80 -30.68
C THR A 255 21.28 -7.77 -29.73
N PHE A 256 20.86 -8.19 -28.53
CA PHE A 256 20.28 -7.30 -27.52
C PHE A 256 21.25 -6.20 -27.09
N SER A 257 22.54 -6.50 -26.97
CA SER A 257 23.56 -5.52 -26.61
C SER A 257 23.75 -4.48 -27.71
N GLY A 258 23.83 -4.91 -28.98
CA GLY A 258 23.90 -4.00 -30.13
C GLY A 258 22.65 -3.11 -30.25
N MET A 259 21.46 -3.68 -30.07
CA MET A 259 20.20 -2.92 -30.02
C MET A 259 20.17 -1.94 -28.84
N SER A 260 20.64 -2.36 -27.66
CA SER A 260 20.67 -1.50 -26.47
C SER A 260 21.63 -0.33 -26.64
N GLU A 261 22.78 -0.54 -27.29
CA GLU A 261 23.74 0.51 -27.59
C GLU A 261 23.17 1.51 -28.60
N ALA A 262 22.56 1.03 -29.68
CA ALA A 262 21.87 1.88 -30.65
C ALA A 262 20.74 2.68 -29.99
N ALA A 263 19.93 2.06 -29.13
CA ALA A 263 18.86 2.74 -28.38
C ALA A 263 19.41 3.84 -27.44
N ARG A 264 20.55 3.61 -26.76
CA ARG A 264 21.20 4.64 -25.93
C ARG A 264 21.70 5.82 -26.76
N ALA A 265 22.17 5.56 -27.98
CA ALA A 265 22.57 6.59 -28.94
C ALA A 265 21.37 7.26 -29.63
N ARG A 266 20.13 6.85 -29.33
CA ARG A 266 18.89 7.27 -30.01
C ARG A 266 18.88 6.97 -31.51
N ASP A 267 19.64 5.98 -31.93
CA ASP A 267 19.67 5.49 -33.31
C ASP A 267 18.59 4.41 -33.50
N TRP A 268 17.32 4.85 -33.51
CA TRP A 268 16.17 3.95 -33.56
C TRP A 268 16.08 3.14 -34.85
N GLN A 269 16.53 3.71 -35.98
CA GLN A 269 16.60 3.00 -37.26
C GLN A 269 17.56 1.81 -37.17
N ARG A 270 18.73 2.00 -36.53
CA ARG A 270 19.68 0.91 -36.30
C ARG A 270 19.14 -0.16 -35.36
N VAL A 271 18.35 0.21 -34.35
CA VAL A 271 17.66 -0.78 -33.49
C VAL A 271 16.78 -1.71 -34.33
N LEU A 272 15.93 -1.14 -35.19
CA LEU A 272 15.06 -1.93 -36.08
C LEU A 272 15.84 -2.74 -37.12
N TYR A 273 16.94 -2.17 -37.64
CA TYR A 273 17.84 -2.88 -38.55
C TYR A 273 18.43 -4.12 -37.88
N CYS A 274 19.04 -3.97 -36.69
CA CYS A 274 19.65 -5.09 -35.94
C CYS A 274 18.62 -6.19 -35.63
N TYR A 275 17.39 -5.81 -35.26
CA TYR A 275 16.31 -6.75 -35.04
C TYR A 275 15.93 -7.53 -36.32
N SER A 276 15.78 -6.81 -37.44
CA SER A 276 15.41 -7.40 -38.73
C SER A 276 16.51 -8.28 -39.32
N ASP A 277 17.77 -7.92 -39.11
CA ASP A 277 18.94 -8.68 -39.54
C ASP A 277 19.09 -9.99 -38.75
N SER A 278 18.82 -9.95 -37.44
CA SER A 278 18.80 -11.14 -36.58
C SER A 278 17.71 -12.13 -37.00
N LEU A 279 16.55 -11.62 -37.38
CA LEU A 279 15.44 -12.38 -37.97
C LEU A 279 15.85 -13.10 -39.26
N LYS A 280 16.58 -12.43 -40.16
CA LYS A 280 17.07 -13.02 -41.42
C LYS A 280 18.16 -14.07 -41.19
N SER A 281 18.93 -13.91 -40.11
CA SER A 281 20.05 -14.79 -39.75
C SER A 281 19.60 -16.03 -38.96
N ASN A 282 18.31 -16.34 -38.90
CA ASN A 282 17.70 -17.45 -38.14
C ASN A 282 18.06 -17.45 -36.64
N VAL A 283 18.35 -16.28 -36.07
CA VAL A 283 18.55 -16.15 -34.62
C VAL A 283 17.17 -16.07 -33.95
N THR A 284 16.90 -16.96 -32.99
CA THR A 284 15.64 -16.98 -32.25
C THR A 284 15.41 -15.64 -31.55
N ILE A 285 14.28 -14.98 -31.86
CA ILE A 285 13.94 -13.68 -31.26
C ILE A 285 13.65 -13.84 -29.77
N SER A 286 14.30 -13.03 -28.93
CA SER A 286 13.94 -12.91 -27.52
C SER A 286 12.88 -11.83 -27.27
N ASP A 287 12.08 -12.00 -26.20
CA ASP A 287 11.14 -10.99 -25.70
C ASP A 287 11.85 -9.64 -25.42
N ALA A 288 13.09 -9.68 -24.92
CA ALA A 288 13.88 -8.46 -24.67
C ALA A 288 14.25 -7.71 -25.96
N CYS A 289 14.61 -8.43 -27.03
CA CYS A 289 14.89 -7.82 -28.34
C CYS A 289 13.61 -7.27 -28.97
N LEU A 290 12.49 -8.00 -28.89
CA LEU A 290 11.20 -7.52 -29.41
C LEU A 290 10.78 -6.22 -28.72
N ARG A 291 10.89 -6.14 -27.39
CA ARG A 291 10.58 -4.93 -26.61
C ARG A 291 11.36 -3.70 -27.08
N LEU A 292 12.66 -3.83 -27.34
CA LEU A 292 13.47 -2.73 -27.88
C LEU A 292 13.09 -2.36 -29.32
N ALA A 293 12.73 -3.34 -30.15
CA ALA A 293 12.25 -3.07 -31.51
C ALA A 293 10.90 -2.33 -31.51
N LEU A 294 10.00 -2.67 -30.58
CA LEU A 294 8.72 -1.98 -30.42
C LEU A 294 8.90 -0.55 -29.92
N GLU A 295 9.82 -0.34 -28.98
CA GLU A 295 10.21 1.01 -28.56
C GLU A 295 10.70 1.82 -29.77
N ALA A 296 11.63 1.27 -30.55
CA ALA A 296 12.17 1.96 -31.73
C ALA A 296 11.08 2.27 -32.78
N ALA A 297 10.13 1.36 -33.00
CA ALA A 297 9.01 1.59 -33.92
C ALA A 297 8.10 2.74 -33.43
N VAL A 298 7.82 2.80 -32.13
CA VAL A 298 7.01 3.87 -31.53
C VAL A 298 7.75 5.21 -31.52
N GLU A 299 9.06 5.23 -31.31
CA GLU A 299 9.87 6.46 -31.38
C GLU A 299 9.95 7.03 -32.80
N LEU A 300 9.87 6.18 -33.84
CA LEU A 300 9.94 6.62 -35.23
C LEU A 300 8.58 7.00 -35.83
N GLU A 301 7.51 6.28 -35.49
CA GLU A 301 6.18 6.42 -36.12
C GLU A 301 5.08 6.89 -35.15
N GLY A 302 5.39 7.04 -33.86
CA GLY A 302 4.44 7.35 -32.81
C GLY A 302 3.71 6.13 -32.22
N ILE A 303 2.85 6.37 -31.22
CA ILE A 303 2.22 5.29 -30.43
C ILE A 303 1.30 4.37 -31.25
N HIS A 304 0.75 4.90 -32.35
CA HIS A 304 -0.09 4.16 -33.30
C HIS A 304 0.70 3.44 -34.41
N SER A 305 2.03 3.36 -34.31
CA SER A 305 2.95 2.73 -35.29
C SER A 305 2.43 1.43 -35.93
N ALA A 306 2.21 1.42 -37.25
CA ALA A 306 1.86 0.18 -37.95
C ALA A 306 2.99 -0.86 -37.86
N THR A 307 4.25 -0.40 -37.84
CA THR A 307 5.43 -1.25 -37.69
C THR A 307 5.43 -1.99 -36.36
N ALA A 308 5.12 -1.33 -35.24
CA ALA A 308 5.06 -1.98 -33.94
C ALA A 308 4.07 -3.16 -33.94
N LEU A 309 2.87 -2.98 -34.49
CA LEU A 309 1.90 -4.08 -34.57
C LEU A 309 2.41 -5.21 -35.47
N ARG A 310 3.01 -4.90 -36.62
CA ARG A 310 3.60 -5.90 -37.53
C ARG A 310 4.68 -6.74 -36.83
N LEU A 311 5.54 -6.11 -36.03
CA LEU A 311 6.57 -6.81 -35.25
C LEU A 311 5.97 -7.81 -34.26
N VAL A 312 4.91 -7.43 -33.53
CA VAL A 312 4.21 -8.36 -32.63
C VAL A 312 3.57 -9.52 -33.40
N LYS A 313 2.92 -9.25 -34.54
CA LYS A 313 2.33 -10.30 -35.39
C LYS A 313 3.39 -11.29 -35.88
N GLN A 314 4.57 -10.78 -36.25
CA GLN A 314 5.68 -11.61 -36.70
C GLN A 314 6.26 -12.44 -35.54
N ALA A 315 6.47 -11.85 -34.37
CA ALA A 315 6.96 -12.57 -33.20
C ALA A 315 6.03 -13.71 -32.76
N ARG A 316 4.69 -13.52 -32.85
CA ARG A 316 3.74 -14.60 -32.58
C ARG A 316 3.85 -15.76 -33.59
N LYS A 317 4.13 -15.48 -34.87
CA LYS A 317 4.36 -16.54 -35.86
C LYS A 317 5.61 -17.36 -35.52
N GLU A 318 6.62 -16.72 -34.96
CA GLU A 318 7.82 -17.38 -34.42
C GLU A 318 7.61 -18.01 -33.03
N SER A 319 6.36 -18.23 -32.62
CA SER A 319 5.96 -18.87 -31.35
C SER A 319 6.45 -18.16 -30.07
N LEU A 320 6.74 -16.85 -30.13
CA LEU A 320 6.99 -16.05 -28.94
C LEU A 320 5.66 -15.74 -28.21
N ASP A 321 5.65 -15.85 -26.88
CA ASP A 321 4.55 -15.33 -26.07
C ASP A 321 4.55 -13.80 -26.15
N VAL A 322 3.52 -13.25 -26.78
CA VAL A 322 3.35 -11.82 -27.01
C VAL A 322 2.26 -11.19 -26.15
N GLU A 323 1.59 -11.96 -25.28
CA GLU A 323 0.40 -11.50 -24.56
C GLU A 323 0.70 -10.25 -23.72
N THR A 324 1.72 -10.31 -22.87
CA THR A 324 2.10 -9.18 -22.00
C THR A 324 2.52 -7.95 -22.82
N ILE A 325 3.24 -8.16 -23.92
CA ILE A 325 3.69 -7.09 -24.82
C ILE A 325 2.49 -6.43 -25.50
N MET A 326 1.57 -7.25 -26.03
CA MET A 326 0.39 -6.76 -26.71
C MET A 326 -0.50 -5.98 -25.76
N GLN A 327 -0.68 -6.46 -24.53
CA GLN A 327 -1.41 -5.74 -23.49
C GLN A 327 -0.79 -4.35 -23.24
N THR A 328 0.52 -4.26 -23.06
CA THR A 328 1.22 -2.96 -22.89
C THR A 328 1.01 -2.03 -24.09
N LEU A 329 1.14 -2.56 -25.31
CA LEU A 329 0.96 -1.78 -26.54
C LEU A 329 -0.48 -1.28 -26.70
N LEU A 330 -1.47 -2.13 -26.42
CA LEU A 330 -2.89 -1.78 -26.48
C LEU A 330 -3.26 -0.71 -25.47
N LEU A 331 -2.80 -0.84 -24.22
CA LEU A 331 -3.07 0.16 -23.19
C LEU A 331 -2.54 1.53 -23.58
N ALA A 332 -1.30 1.59 -24.06
CA ALA A 332 -0.70 2.86 -24.47
C ALA A 332 -1.36 3.46 -25.72
N ARG A 333 -1.83 2.62 -26.66
CA ARG A 333 -2.59 3.09 -27.82
C ARG A 333 -3.98 3.61 -27.44
N ILE A 334 -4.67 2.93 -26.53
CA ILE A 334 -5.97 3.40 -26.04
C ILE A 334 -5.80 4.74 -25.32
N ASP A 335 -4.73 4.90 -24.53
CA ASP A 335 -4.39 6.18 -23.92
C ASP A 335 -4.12 7.26 -24.98
N GLY A 336 -3.35 6.93 -26.02
CA GLY A 336 -3.11 7.82 -27.16
C GLY A 336 -4.39 8.27 -27.87
N ILE A 337 -5.36 7.36 -28.06
CA ILE A 337 -6.70 7.72 -28.58
C ILE A 337 -7.37 8.71 -27.63
N GLY A 338 -7.35 8.46 -26.32
CA GLY A 338 -7.94 9.36 -25.32
C GLY A 338 -7.34 10.77 -25.36
N ASP A 339 -6.02 10.87 -25.47
CA ASP A 339 -5.29 12.14 -25.55
C ASP A 339 -5.58 12.87 -26.86
N GLN A 340 -5.62 12.16 -28.00
CA GLN A 340 -5.98 12.73 -29.31
C GLN A 340 -7.40 13.30 -29.31
N GLN A 341 -8.35 12.57 -28.72
CA GLN A 341 -9.75 13.01 -28.62
C GLN A 341 -9.89 14.19 -27.66
N ALA A 342 -9.12 14.22 -26.57
CA ALA A 342 -9.08 15.37 -25.67
C ALA A 342 -8.53 16.63 -26.36
N ALA A 343 -7.55 16.50 -27.25
CA ALA A 343 -6.97 17.59 -28.01
C ALA A 343 -7.91 18.12 -29.12
N THR A 344 -8.74 17.25 -29.70
CA THR A 344 -9.62 17.57 -30.84
C THR A 344 -11.11 17.75 -30.47
N ARG A 345 -11.42 17.96 -29.19
CA ARG A 345 -12.79 18.02 -28.65
C ARG A 345 -13.77 18.94 -29.39
N SER A 346 -13.30 20.00 -30.04
CA SER A 346 -14.16 20.92 -30.80
C SER A 346 -14.60 20.40 -32.16
N SER A 347 -13.88 19.43 -32.74
CA SER A 347 -14.12 18.87 -34.07
C SER A 347 -14.40 17.36 -34.08
N ALA A 348 -14.19 16.67 -32.96
CA ALA A 348 -14.45 15.25 -32.83
C ALA A 348 -15.96 14.97 -32.89
N SER A 349 -16.35 13.99 -33.69
CA SER A 349 -17.72 13.49 -33.72
C SER A 349 -17.96 12.50 -32.58
N VAL A 350 -19.20 12.43 -32.09
CA VAL A 350 -19.58 11.48 -31.04
C VAL A 350 -19.33 10.05 -31.54
N GLY A 351 -18.59 9.25 -30.78
CA GLY A 351 -18.28 7.86 -31.12
C GLY A 351 -16.97 7.67 -31.90
N ASP A 352 -16.20 8.73 -32.17
CA ASP A 352 -14.87 8.61 -32.80
C ASP A 352 -13.90 7.82 -31.92
N ALA A 353 -13.89 8.05 -30.60
CA ALA A 353 -12.98 7.36 -29.70
C ALA A 353 -13.26 5.85 -29.70
N TYR A 354 -14.54 5.48 -29.56
CA TYR A 354 -14.99 4.10 -29.65
C TYR A 354 -14.64 3.45 -30.99
N ARG A 355 -14.89 4.11 -32.13
CA ARG A 355 -14.58 3.54 -33.45
C ARG A 355 -13.08 3.24 -33.62
N LEU A 356 -12.22 4.13 -33.13
CA LEU A 356 -10.77 3.91 -33.13
C LEU A 356 -10.38 2.73 -32.23
N ILE A 357 -10.99 2.63 -31.04
CA ILE A 357 -10.76 1.52 -30.10
C ILE A 357 -11.25 0.19 -30.70
N GLU A 358 -12.45 0.15 -31.26
CA GLU A 358 -13.05 -1.03 -31.88
C GLU A 358 -12.21 -1.50 -33.08
N SER A 359 -11.78 -0.56 -33.93
CA SER A 359 -10.86 -0.86 -35.03
C SER A 359 -9.52 -1.41 -34.53
N LEU A 360 -9.00 -0.90 -33.41
CA LEU A 360 -7.76 -1.38 -32.81
C LEU A 360 -7.93 -2.81 -32.26
N LEU A 361 -8.99 -3.06 -31.49
CA LEU A 361 -9.29 -4.38 -30.92
C LEU A 361 -9.51 -5.43 -32.03
N SER A 362 -10.24 -5.06 -33.08
CA SER A 362 -10.46 -5.92 -34.25
C SER A 362 -9.15 -6.24 -34.97
N ALA A 363 -8.26 -5.26 -35.13
CA ALA A 363 -6.98 -5.44 -35.83
C ALA A 363 -5.99 -6.37 -35.09
N VAL A 364 -6.12 -6.46 -33.76
CA VAL A 364 -5.28 -7.33 -32.91
C VAL A 364 -5.89 -8.69 -32.63
N GLN A 365 -7.21 -8.88 -32.78
CA GLN A 365 -7.92 -10.13 -32.48
C GLN A 365 -7.22 -11.41 -32.99
N PRO A 366 -6.66 -11.47 -34.23
CA PRO A 366 -5.97 -12.68 -34.70
C PRO A 366 -4.69 -13.02 -33.90
N VAL A 367 -4.09 -12.01 -33.27
CA VAL A 367 -2.82 -12.09 -32.53
C VAL A 367 -3.00 -11.90 -31.03
N TYR A 368 -4.19 -11.51 -30.58
CA TYR A 368 -4.56 -11.39 -29.18
C TYR A 368 -6.09 -11.51 -29.05
N PRO A 369 -6.61 -12.74 -29.04
CA PRO A 369 -8.06 -13.00 -29.20
C PRO A 369 -8.87 -12.66 -27.97
N HIS A 370 -8.26 -12.63 -26.78
CA HIS A 370 -8.93 -12.34 -25.51
C HIS A 370 -8.25 -11.16 -24.82
N PRO A 371 -8.59 -9.91 -25.19
CA PRO A 371 -8.09 -8.75 -24.49
C PRO A 371 -8.39 -8.84 -22.99
N SER A 372 -7.39 -8.54 -22.15
CA SER A 372 -7.58 -8.62 -20.71
C SER A 372 -8.59 -7.59 -20.19
N GLU A 373 -9.15 -7.86 -19.01
CA GLU A 373 -10.06 -6.92 -18.33
C GLU A 373 -9.46 -5.50 -18.22
N LEU A 374 -8.14 -5.38 -18.09
CA LEU A 374 -7.46 -4.10 -17.98
C LEU A 374 -7.57 -3.27 -19.26
N VAL A 375 -7.52 -3.92 -20.44
CA VAL A 375 -7.67 -3.28 -21.75
C VAL A 375 -9.08 -2.72 -21.90
N TYR A 376 -10.10 -3.52 -21.61
CA TYR A 376 -11.50 -3.07 -21.62
C TYR A 376 -11.76 -1.94 -20.63
N ASN A 377 -11.30 -2.08 -19.38
CA ASN A 377 -11.45 -1.03 -18.38
C ASN A 377 -10.78 0.28 -18.82
N ARG A 378 -9.68 0.22 -19.58
CA ARG A 378 -9.04 1.43 -20.13
C ARG A 378 -9.88 2.02 -21.26
N ALA A 379 -10.35 1.21 -22.20
CA ALA A 379 -11.22 1.63 -23.29
C ALA A 379 -12.50 2.30 -22.77
N ILE A 380 -13.18 1.68 -21.80
CA ILE A 380 -14.37 2.20 -21.12
C ILE A 380 -14.13 3.60 -20.55
N ARG A 381 -12.96 3.82 -19.92
CA ARG A 381 -12.60 5.14 -19.37
C ARG A 381 -12.45 6.20 -20.45
N VAL A 382 -11.82 5.86 -21.58
CA VAL A 382 -11.65 6.78 -22.71
C VAL A 382 -13.01 7.17 -23.28
N CYS A 383 -13.91 6.21 -23.53
CA CYS A 383 -15.27 6.51 -24.00
C CYS A 383 -16.05 7.37 -22.98
N LEU A 384 -15.97 7.06 -21.68
CA LEU A 384 -16.61 7.85 -20.63
C LEU A 384 -16.13 9.31 -20.55
N GLN A 385 -14.84 9.53 -20.74
CA GLN A 385 -14.23 10.86 -20.73
C GLN A 385 -14.68 11.70 -21.91
N ASN A 386 -14.91 11.06 -23.06
CA ASN A 386 -15.44 11.69 -24.27
C ASN A 386 -16.98 11.71 -24.31
N SER A 387 -17.64 11.30 -23.22
CA SER A 387 -19.11 11.27 -23.09
C SER A 387 -19.82 10.39 -24.12
N GLU A 388 -19.12 9.36 -24.61
CA GLU A 388 -19.65 8.33 -25.51
C GLU A 388 -20.39 7.25 -24.68
N PHE A 389 -21.55 7.62 -24.16
CA PHE A 389 -22.27 6.82 -23.16
C PHE A 389 -22.81 5.49 -23.69
N GLU A 390 -23.39 5.48 -24.89
CA GLU A 390 -23.91 4.26 -25.52
C GLU A 390 -22.77 3.26 -25.78
N GLN A 391 -21.65 3.77 -26.29
CA GLN A 391 -20.44 3.01 -26.58
C GLN A 391 -19.80 2.47 -25.30
N THR A 392 -19.84 3.27 -24.22
CA THR A 392 -19.42 2.81 -22.89
C THR A 392 -20.24 1.61 -22.44
N ILE A 393 -21.58 1.65 -22.58
CA ILE A 393 -22.44 0.51 -22.24
C ILE A 393 -22.05 -0.71 -23.07
N LYS A 394 -21.85 -0.56 -24.40
CA LYS A 394 -21.42 -1.67 -25.27
C LYS A 394 -20.13 -2.33 -24.77
N LEU A 395 -19.10 -1.55 -24.46
CA LEU A 395 -17.83 -2.07 -23.92
C LEU A 395 -18.01 -2.75 -22.55
N CYS A 396 -18.86 -2.20 -21.68
CA CYS A 396 -19.18 -2.80 -20.39
C CYS A 396 -19.86 -4.16 -20.55
N MET A 397 -20.77 -4.30 -21.53
CA MET A 397 -21.44 -5.57 -21.82
C MET A 397 -20.48 -6.59 -22.44
N GLN A 398 -19.67 -6.18 -23.43
CA GLN A 398 -18.64 -7.03 -24.05
C GLN A 398 -17.65 -7.58 -23.01
N LEU A 399 -17.19 -6.74 -22.08
CA LEU A 399 -16.32 -7.18 -20.98
C LEU A 399 -17.01 -8.24 -20.10
N GLY A 400 -18.30 -8.07 -19.80
CA GLY A 400 -19.08 -9.06 -19.04
C GLY A 400 -19.27 -10.38 -19.79
N GLU A 401 -19.56 -10.31 -21.08
CA GLU A 401 -19.72 -11.48 -21.97
C GLU A 401 -18.42 -12.29 -22.07
N GLU A 402 -17.28 -11.63 -22.24
CA GLU A 402 -16.00 -12.30 -22.44
C GLU A 402 -15.38 -12.86 -21.16
N HIS A 403 -15.56 -12.20 -20.01
CA HIS A 403 -14.83 -12.55 -18.77
C HIS A 403 -15.71 -13.09 -17.66
N TRP A 404 -17.02 -12.78 -17.64
CA TRP A 404 -17.88 -13.01 -16.48
C TRP A 404 -19.23 -13.65 -16.83
N ASN A 405 -19.25 -14.54 -17.85
CA ASN A 405 -20.44 -15.28 -18.28
C ASN A 405 -21.66 -14.39 -18.59
N GLY A 406 -21.41 -13.19 -19.13
CA GLY A 406 -22.47 -12.22 -19.45
C GLY A 406 -22.88 -11.30 -18.29
N ASP A 407 -22.35 -11.49 -17.07
CA ASP A 407 -22.66 -10.61 -15.94
C ASP A 407 -21.83 -9.33 -15.99
N ALA A 408 -22.32 -8.31 -16.70
CA ALA A 408 -21.69 -6.99 -16.76
C ALA A 408 -21.56 -6.32 -15.37
N LEU A 409 -22.27 -6.78 -14.34
CA LEU A 409 -22.17 -6.25 -12.99
C LEU A 409 -21.36 -7.18 -12.07
N PHE A 410 -20.55 -8.09 -12.61
CA PHE A 410 -19.69 -8.96 -11.80
C PHE A 410 -18.55 -8.18 -11.10
N GLN A 411 -17.96 -7.19 -11.78
CA GLN A 411 -16.90 -6.34 -11.22
C GLN A 411 -17.36 -4.94 -10.83
N VAL A 412 -16.77 -4.43 -9.74
CA VAL A 412 -17.07 -3.11 -9.18
C VAL A 412 -16.73 -1.94 -10.12
N HIS A 413 -15.72 -2.09 -10.97
CA HIS A 413 -15.30 -1.06 -11.92
C HIS A 413 -16.32 -0.89 -13.06
N ASN A 414 -16.96 -1.98 -13.47
CA ASN A 414 -17.99 -1.95 -14.50
C ASN A 414 -19.28 -1.32 -13.95
N PHE A 415 -19.68 -1.68 -12.72
CA PHE A 415 -20.76 -1.00 -12.00
C PHE A 415 -20.51 0.51 -11.87
N ALA A 416 -19.31 0.93 -11.46
CA ALA A 416 -18.98 2.35 -11.34
C ALA A 416 -19.07 3.11 -12.67
N SER A 417 -18.69 2.46 -13.77
CA SER A 417 -18.75 3.01 -15.13
C SER A 417 -20.20 3.15 -15.59
N LEU A 418 -21.00 2.09 -15.46
CA LEU A 418 -22.42 2.09 -15.81
C LEU A 418 -23.25 3.06 -14.95
N LEU A 419 -22.94 3.18 -13.66
CA LEU A 419 -23.57 4.18 -12.78
C LEU A 419 -23.27 5.60 -13.24
N THR A 420 -22.03 5.85 -13.68
CA THR A 420 -21.63 7.14 -14.25
C THR A 420 -22.38 7.42 -15.54
N VAL A 421 -22.53 6.42 -16.42
CA VAL A 421 -23.35 6.53 -17.64
C VAL A 421 -24.78 6.89 -17.26
N ALA A 422 -25.46 6.07 -16.47
CA ALA A 422 -26.87 6.22 -16.14
C ALA A 422 -27.21 7.63 -15.61
N VAL A 423 -26.37 8.16 -14.72
CA VAL A 423 -26.58 9.50 -14.16
C VAL A 423 -26.30 10.58 -15.20
N ARG A 424 -25.20 10.49 -15.95
CA ARG A 424 -24.81 11.55 -16.90
C ARG A 424 -25.66 11.56 -18.19
N SER A 425 -26.23 10.42 -18.58
CA SER A 425 -27.18 10.31 -19.69
C SER A 425 -28.63 10.58 -19.27
N LYS A 426 -28.89 10.81 -17.97
CA LYS A 426 -30.23 10.94 -17.38
C LYS A 426 -31.11 9.69 -17.58
N ASP A 427 -30.49 8.52 -17.72
CA ASP A 427 -31.20 7.24 -17.80
C ASP A 427 -31.56 6.75 -16.40
N HIS A 428 -32.71 7.22 -15.91
CA HIS A 428 -33.24 6.87 -14.59
C HIS A 428 -33.61 5.39 -14.48
N ALA A 429 -33.99 4.75 -15.59
CA ALA A 429 -34.34 3.33 -15.59
C ALA A 429 -33.09 2.45 -15.41
N LEU A 430 -32.00 2.77 -16.12
CA LEU A 430 -30.71 2.10 -15.91
C LEU A 430 -30.19 2.36 -14.50
N LEU A 431 -30.28 3.60 -14.01
CA LEU A 431 -29.86 3.95 -12.65
C LEU A 431 -30.59 3.08 -11.62
N GLN A 432 -31.92 2.99 -11.71
CA GLN A 432 -32.73 2.20 -10.79
C GLN A 432 -32.29 0.72 -10.80
N LYS A 433 -32.17 0.11 -11.98
CA LYS A 433 -31.71 -1.29 -12.12
C LYS A 433 -30.34 -1.53 -11.47
N LEU A 434 -29.41 -0.59 -11.64
CA LEU A 434 -28.07 -0.69 -11.03
C LEU A 434 -28.13 -0.64 -9.50
N LEU A 435 -28.96 0.25 -8.95
CA LEU A 435 -29.12 0.39 -7.50
C LEU A 435 -29.84 -0.79 -6.86
N GLU A 436 -30.84 -1.36 -7.54
CA GLU A 436 -31.57 -2.55 -7.11
C GLU A 436 -30.69 -3.81 -7.15
N ALA A 437 -29.78 -3.91 -8.13
CA ALA A 437 -28.86 -5.04 -8.22
C ALA A 437 -27.75 -5.01 -7.15
N LEU A 438 -27.34 -3.82 -6.70
CA LEU A 438 -26.16 -3.62 -5.85
C LEU A 438 -26.15 -4.44 -4.53
N PRO A 439 -27.26 -4.56 -3.76
CA PRO A 439 -27.30 -5.34 -2.53
C PRO A 439 -26.95 -6.83 -2.72
N GLY A 440 -27.25 -7.40 -3.89
CA GLY A 440 -26.92 -8.78 -4.23
C GLY A 440 -25.45 -9.00 -4.60
N ARG A 441 -24.67 -7.93 -4.80
CA ARG A 441 -23.31 -8.05 -5.36
C ARG A 441 -22.25 -8.37 -4.29
N PRO A 442 -21.21 -9.17 -4.63
CA PRO A 442 -20.14 -9.51 -3.69
C PRO A 442 -19.31 -8.28 -3.28
N TYR A 443 -19.26 -7.26 -4.13
CA TYR A 443 -18.54 -6.02 -3.88
C TYR A 443 -19.41 -4.90 -3.27
N ARG A 444 -20.62 -5.18 -2.78
CA ARG A 444 -21.54 -4.17 -2.25
C ARG A 444 -20.96 -3.24 -1.17
N GLY A 445 -20.00 -3.71 -0.36
CA GLY A 445 -19.30 -2.89 0.66
C GLY A 445 -17.99 -2.23 0.18
N HIS A 446 -17.65 -2.37 -1.10
CA HIS A 446 -16.37 -1.95 -1.65
C HIS A 446 -16.23 -0.41 -1.64
N PRO A 447 -15.03 0.16 -1.37
CA PRO A 447 -14.84 1.61 -1.35
C PRO A 447 -15.25 2.32 -2.64
N ILE A 448 -15.09 1.66 -3.78
CA ILE A 448 -15.44 2.24 -5.09
C ILE A 448 -16.94 2.52 -5.16
N CYS A 449 -17.80 1.62 -4.69
CA CYS A 449 -19.25 1.86 -4.65
C CYS A 449 -19.58 3.14 -3.89
N LYS A 450 -18.97 3.33 -2.71
CA LYS A 450 -19.13 4.55 -1.91
C LYS A 450 -18.74 5.80 -2.71
N TRP A 451 -17.59 5.79 -3.36
CA TRP A 451 -17.09 6.94 -4.12
C TRP A 451 -17.95 7.23 -5.35
N SER A 452 -18.34 6.21 -6.10
CA SER A 452 -19.17 6.33 -7.29
C SER A 452 -20.57 6.86 -6.95
N LEU A 453 -21.20 6.33 -5.89
CA LEU A 453 -22.51 6.82 -5.42
C LEU A 453 -22.44 8.27 -4.94
N ARG A 454 -21.39 8.68 -4.22
CA ARG A 454 -21.21 10.09 -3.83
C ARG A 454 -21.05 11.02 -5.03
N ARG A 455 -20.37 10.57 -6.08
CA ARG A 455 -20.18 11.34 -7.30
C ARG A 455 -21.48 11.44 -8.11
N ALA A 456 -22.21 10.34 -8.22
CA ALA A 456 -23.56 10.29 -8.77
C ALA A 456 -24.50 11.28 -8.06
N ARG A 457 -24.45 11.30 -6.73
CA ARG A 457 -25.25 12.21 -5.89
C ARG A 457 -25.00 13.67 -6.27
N PHE A 458 -23.73 14.05 -6.31
CA PHE A 458 -23.33 15.40 -6.69
C PHE A 458 -23.83 15.79 -8.09
N TRP A 459 -23.79 14.88 -9.06
CA TRP A 459 -24.32 15.16 -10.39
C TRP A 459 -25.84 15.31 -10.41
N LEU A 460 -26.59 14.48 -9.68
CA LEU A 460 -28.05 14.62 -9.54
C LEU A 460 -28.43 15.94 -8.85
N GLU A 461 -27.76 16.29 -7.75
CA GLU A 461 -27.97 17.57 -7.06
C GLU A 461 -27.75 18.77 -8.00
N GLN A 462 -26.70 18.72 -8.84
CA GLN A 462 -26.47 19.74 -9.86
C GLN A 462 -27.55 19.79 -10.95
N MET A 463 -28.06 18.63 -11.38
CA MET A 463 -29.12 18.57 -12.37
C MET A 463 -30.43 19.16 -11.81
N ILE A 464 -30.82 18.77 -10.60
CA ILE A 464 -31.99 19.32 -9.88
C ILE A 464 -31.91 20.85 -9.78
N ALA A 465 -30.73 21.39 -9.47
CA ALA A 465 -30.54 22.84 -9.34
C ALA A 465 -30.64 23.60 -10.68
N LYS A 466 -30.31 22.94 -11.80
CA LYS A 466 -30.34 23.53 -13.15
C LYS A 466 -31.67 23.34 -13.87
N THR A 467 -32.44 22.33 -13.51
CA THR A 467 -33.72 22.00 -14.15
C THR A 467 -34.82 22.95 -13.69
N THR A 468 -35.48 23.59 -14.67
CA THR A 468 -36.62 24.50 -14.45
C THR A 468 -37.98 23.79 -14.55
N SER A 469 -38.04 22.65 -15.26
CA SER A 469 -39.24 21.83 -15.37
C SER A 469 -39.55 21.10 -14.06
N GLY A 470 -40.75 21.30 -13.51
CA GLY A 470 -41.19 20.65 -12.26
C GLY A 470 -41.20 19.12 -12.34
N GLU A 471 -41.62 18.56 -13.47
CA GLU A 471 -41.70 17.10 -13.67
C GLU A 471 -40.30 16.47 -13.75
N GLU A 472 -39.39 17.06 -14.54
CA GLU A 472 -38.01 16.56 -14.64
C GLU A 472 -37.26 16.71 -13.31
N LYS A 473 -37.52 17.81 -12.59
CA LYS A 473 -36.97 18.04 -11.26
C LYS A 473 -37.43 16.97 -10.28
N GLN A 474 -38.70 16.57 -10.34
CA GLN A 474 -39.22 15.47 -9.53
C GLN A 474 -38.53 14.14 -9.87
N LYS A 475 -38.41 13.78 -11.17
CA LYS A 475 -37.69 12.57 -11.60
C LYS A 475 -36.25 12.52 -11.08
N HIS A 476 -35.53 13.64 -11.13
CA HIS A 476 -34.17 13.73 -10.58
C HIS A 476 -34.15 13.62 -9.05
N SER A 477 -35.16 14.14 -8.36
CA SER A 477 -35.32 14.01 -6.90
C SER A 477 -35.58 12.57 -6.48
N ASP A 478 -36.49 11.87 -7.15
CA ASP A 478 -36.81 10.45 -6.85
C ASP A 478 -35.58 9.55 -7.09
N ALA A 479 -34.82 9.84 -8.16
CA ALA A 479 -33.55 9.18 -8.44
C ALA A 479 -32.50 9.45 -7.35
N LEU A 480 -32.44 10.68 -6.82
CA LEU A 480 -31.53 11.06 -5.74
C LEU A 480 -31.89 10.35 -4.42
N GLU A 481 -33.16 10.20 -4.10
CA GLU A 481 -33.63 9.45 -2.93
C GLU A 481 -33.24 7.96 -3.02
N SER A 482 -33.49 7.34 -4.18
CA SER A 482 -33.08 5.96 -4.44
C SER A 482 -31.58 5.76 -4.30
N LEU A 483 -30.79 6.73 -4.80
CA LEU A 483 -29.34 6.72 -4.69
C LEU A 483 -28.85 6.85 -3.24
N GLU A 484 -29.49 7.70 -2.43
CA GLU A 484 -29.15 7.88 -1.02
C GLU A 484 -29.47 6.62 -0.22
N ALA A 485 -30.60 5.96 -0.48
CA ALA A 485 -30.93 4.67 0.12
C ALA A 485 -29.85 3.61 -0.19
N ALA A 486 -29.44 3.50 -1.46
CA ALA A 486 -28.36 2.60 -1.87
C ALA A 486 -27.02 2.96 -1.20
N TYR A 487 -26.71 4.25 -1.06
CA TYR A 487 -25.51 4.72 -0.36
C TYR A 487 -25.50 4.31 1.12
N GLN A 488 -26.62 4.43 1.82
CA GLN A 488 -26.74 3.96 3.20
C GLN A 488 -26.54 2.44 3.30
N ASN A 489 -27.11 1.67 2.37
CA ASN A 489 -26.90 0.21 2.31
C ASN A 489 -25.42 -0.16 2.11
N VAL A 490 -24.69 0.53 1.23
CA VAL A 490 -23.23 0.35 1.06
C VAL A 490 -22.48 0.65 2.35
N MET A 491 -22.86 1.72 3.05
CA MET A 491 -22.23 2.10 4.32
C MET A 491 -22.48 1.06 5.41
N GLN A 492 -23.70 0.50 5.50
CA GLN A 492 -24.04 -0.58 6.42
C GLN A 492 -23.28 -1.87 6.09
N ALA A 493 -23.29 -2.31 4.83
CA ALA A 493 -22.56 -3.50 4.39
C ALA A 493 -21.06 -3.39 4.67
N ARG A 494 -20.49 -2.19 4.49
CA ARG A 494 -19.09 -1.92 4.81
C ARG A 494 -18.81 -1.96 6.32
N ALA A 495 -19.72 -1.45 7.14
CA ALA A 495 -19.61 -1.52 8.59
C ALA A 495 -19.66 -2.97 9.08
N GLN A 496 -20.57 -3.78 8.52
CA GLN A 496 -20.69 -5.22 8.78
C GLN A 496 -19.42 -5.98 8.38
N ALA A 497 -18.92 -5.78 7.15
CA ALA A 497 -17.69 -6.42 6.68
C ALA A 497 -16.49 -6.08 7.59
N HIS A 498 -16.37 -4.82 8.01
CA HIS A 498 -15.34 -4.39 8.96
C HIS A 498 -15.50 -5.03 10.33
N TRP A 499 -16.73 -5.22 10.80
CA TRP A 499 -17.03 -5.91 12.04
C TRP A 499 -16.66 -7.40 11.98
N HIS A 500 -17.01 -8.10 10.90
CA HIS A 500 -16.63 -9.50 10.67
C HIS A 500 -15.11 -9.68 10.56
N PHE A 501 -14.44 -8.78 9.83
CA PHE A 501 -12.98 -8.78 9.73
C PHE A 501 -12.32 -8.62 11.12
N LYS A 502 -12.81 -7.68 11.93
CA LYS A 502 -12.35 -7.51 13.32
C LYS A 502 -12.63 -8.74 14.18
N ALA A 503 -13.79 -9.37 14.03
CA ALA A 503 -14.12 -10.59 14.76
C ALA A 503 -13.17 -11.74 14.37
N LYS A 504 -12.87 -11.91 13.07
CA LYS A 504 -11.90 -12.89 12.57
C LYS A 504 -10.49 -12.63 13.11
N LEU A 505 -10.02 -11.39 13.07
CA LEU A 505 -8.73 -11.02 13.66
C LEU A 505 -8.69 -11.30 15.16
N ARG A 506 -9.78 -11.04 15.89
CA ARG A 506 -9.88 -11.39 17.32
C ARG A 506 -9.87 -12.90 17.54
N SER A 507 -10.46 -13.70 16.66
CA SER A 507 -10.40 -15.17 16.72
C SER A 507 -8.97 -15.66 16.51
N ILE A 508 -8.32 -15.22 15.42
CA ILE A 508 -6.93 -15.58 15.11
C ILE A 508 -6.00 -15.14 16.24
N ALA A 509 -6.17 -13.92 16.76
CA ALA A 509 -5.38 -13.45 17.90
C ALA A 509 -5.62 -14.31 19.15
N ARG A 510 -6.86 -14.73 19.43
CA ARG A 510 -7.15 -15.65 20.55
C ARG A 510 -6.56 -17.04 20.32
N GLU A 511 -6.61 -17.58 19.11
CA GLU A 511 -6.02 -18.89 18.77
C GLU A 511 -4.49 -18.84 18.84
N THR A 512 -3.88 -17.72 18.45
CA THR A 512 -2.43 -17.52 18.46
C THR A 512 -1.89 -17.18 19.85
N LEU A 513 -2.68 -16.46 20.67
CA LEU A 513 -2.32 -16.04 22.03
C LEU A 513 -2.86 -16.96 23.12
N ALA A 514 -3.72 -17.92 22.78
CA ALA A 514 -4.07 -18.99 23.71
C ALA A 514 -2.76 -19.71 24.06
N PRO A 515 -2.42 -19.86 25.34
CA PRO A 515 -1.31 -20.71 25.71
C PRO A 515 -1.60 -22.07 25.08
N LYS A 516 -0.68 -22.58 24.26
CA LYS A 516 -0.67 -23.99 23.88
C LYS A 516 -0.71 -24.76 25.20
N ARG A 517 -1.90 -25.12 25.66
CA ARG A 517 -2.05 -26.15 26.68
C ARG A 517 -1.42 -27.35 26.01
N ASN A 518 -0.28 -27.74 26.56
CA ASN A 518 0.29 -29.06 26.34
C ASN A 518 -0.87 -30.04 26.49
N TYR A 519 -1.40 -30.51 25.36
CA TYR A 519 -2.01 -31.82 25.34
C TYR A 519 -0.81 -32.75 25.49
N GLU A 520 -0.64 -33.20 26.73
CA GLU A 520 -0.05 -34.49 27.03
C GLU A 520 -0.58 -35.49 25.99
N SER A 521 0.37 -36.12 25.28
CA SER A 521 0.24 -37.34 24.50
C SER A 521 -1.14 -37.65 23.91
N VAL A 522 -1.34 -37.30 22.64
CA VAL A 522 -2.29 -37.97 21.72
C VAL A 522 -2.05 -39.49 21.66
N GLU A 523 -0.93 -39.97 22.20
CA GLU A 523 -0.56 -41.38 22.34
C GLU A 523 -1.42 -42.17 23.37
N THR A 524 -2.12 -41.50 24.31
CA THR A 524 -3.02 -42.19 25.26
C THR A 524 -4.47 -42.29 24.79
N VAL A 525 -4.89 -41.51 23.79
CA VAL A 525 -6.24 -41.60 23.21
C VAL A 525 -6.26 -42.50 21.96
N TYR A 526 -5.14 -42.63 21.25
CA TYR A 526 -5.03 -43.54 20.09
C TYR A 526 -5.03 -45.04 20.45
N LYS A 527 -4.91 -45.41 21.73
CA LYS A 527 -4.97 -46.82 22.18
C LYS A 527 -6.36 -47.28 22.66
N ALA A 528 -7.38 -46.41 22.68
CA ALA A 528 -8.68 -46.73 23.28
C ALA A 528 -9.88 -46.66 22.31
N SER A 529 -9.69 -46.44 21.01
CA SER A 529 -10.80 -46.37 20.06
C SER A 529 -10.41 -47.01 18.73
N GLY A 530 -10.93 -48.21 18.48
CA GLY A 530 -10.66 -48.99 17.28
C GLY A 530 -11.08 -48.29 15.98
N PRO A 531 -10.64 -48.82 14.82
CA PRO A 531 -10.66 -48.14 13.52
C PRO A 531 -12.07 -48.15 12.88
N GLY A 532 -13.00 -47.37 13.44
CA GLY A 532 -14.38 -47.31 12.93
C GLY A 532 -15.10 -45.96 13.10
N HIS A 533 -14.44 -44.90 13.56
CA HIS A 533 -15.12 -43.63 13.88
C HIS A 533 -14.65 -42.40 13.07
N ALA A 534 -13.66 -42.54 12.19
CA ALA A 534 -13.15 -41.42 11.39
C ALA A 534 -13.95 -41.14 10.11
N ALA A 535 -14.77 -42.08 9.63
CA ALA A 535 -15.54 -41.92 8.39
C ALA A 535 -16.85 -41.12 8.57
N ALA A 536 -17.47 -41.16 9.75
CA ALA A 536 -18.79 -40.55 9.97
C ALA A 536 -18.77 -39.04 10.25
N ILE A 537 -17.60 -38.45 10.53
CA ILE A 537 -17.47 -37.02 10.87
C ILE A 537 -17.21 -36.17 9.63
N TYR A 538 -16.71 -36.76 8.54
CA TYR A 538 -16.39 -36.02 7.31
C TYR A 538 -17.60 -35.82 6.37
N GLU A 539 -18.60 -36.71 6.42
CA GLU A 539 -19.79 -36.62 5.55
C GLU A 539 -20.88 -35.67 6.08
N ARG A 540 -20.83 -35.25 7.35
CA ARG A 540 -21.83 -34.32 7.93
C ARG A 540 -21.51 -32.84 7.77
N SER A 541 -20.32 -32.45 7.29
CA SER A 541 -19.92 -31.04 7.19
C SER A 541 -20.01 -30.44 5.78
N LEU A 542 -20.51 -31.18 4.79
CA LEU A 542 -20.57 -30.76 3.38
C LEU A 542 -21.99 -30.68 2.78
N GLY A 543 -23.03 -30.82 3.59
CA GLY A 543 -24.41 -30.72 3.14
C GLY A 543 -25.23 -29.84 4.03
N GLU A 544 -25.22 -28.52 3.80
CA GLU A 544 -26.36 -27.61 3.98
C GLU A 544 -25.97 -26.20 3.48
N ASP A 545 -26.92 -25.57 2.78
CA ASP A 545 -26.90 -24.22 2.20
C ASP A 545 -26.23 -24.00 0.83
N THR A 546 -26.87 -24.51 -0.23
CA THR A 546 -27.06 -23.74 -1.48
C THR A 546 -28.27 -24.27 -2.24
N ASN A 547 -29.39 -23.57 -2.11
CA ASN A 547 -30.55 -23.71 -2.99
C ASN A 547 -31.06 -22.29 -3.29
N LEU A 548 -30.56 -21.69 -4.38
CA LEU A 548 -31.17 -20.52 -5.03
C LEU A 548 -30.93 -20.64 -6.53
N SER A 549 -31.74 -21.50 -7.15
CA SER A 549 -32.19 -21.32 -8.53
C SER A 549 -33.18 -20.14 -8.58
N LEU A 550 -33.13 -19.38 -9.68
CA LEU A 550 -33.99 -18.24 -10.09
C LEU A 550 -33.38 -16.85 -9.84
N LEU A 551 -32.59 -16.38 -10.81
CA LEU A 551 -32.94 -15.29 -11.74
C LEU A 551 -31.88 -15.17 -12.85
#